data_AF-A0A1M6Q6X3-F1
#
_entry.id   AF-A0A1M6Q6X3-F1
#
_cell.length_a   1.000
_cell.length_b   1.000
_cell.length_c   1.000
_cell.angle_alpha   90.00
_cell.angle_beta   90.00
_cell.angle_gamma   90.00
#
_symmetry.space_group_name_H-M   'P 1'
#
loop_
_entity.id
_entity.type
_entity.pdbx_description
1 polymer ?
#
loop_
_entity_poly.entity_id
_entity_poly.type
_entity_poly.pdbx_seq_one_letter_code
_entity_poly.pdbx_strand_id
1 'polypeptide(L)' 'MKNILLGILAFASVFLVSCNNSKAENTQIAVAKFTTGDIVPHDQVCMVNNAYMGKKQLEVQHDGKTYYGCCENC' A
#
# COMPACT_ATOMS: atom_id res chain seq x y z
N MET A 1 -33.34 -26.57 37.57
CA MET A 1 -33.58 -25.56 36.51
C MET A 1 -32.86 -24.23 36.76
N LYS A 2 -31.65 -24.24 37.34
CA LYS A 2 -30.83 -22.99 37.50
C LYS A 2 -29.39 -23.18 37.00
N ASN A 3 -29.03 -24.42 36.70
CA ASN A 3 -27.76 -24.89 36.18
C ASN A 3 -27.71 -25.01 34.64
N ILE A 4 -28.86 -24.95 33.96
CA ILE A 4 -28.93 -24.91 32.48
C ILE A 4 -28.77 -23.47 31.94
N LEU A 5 -29.05 -22.45 32.77
CA LEU A 5 -28.97 -21.04 32.38
C LEU A 5 -27.52 -20.52 32.28
N LEU A 6 -26.56 -21.18 32.95
CA LEU A 6 -25.15 -20.77 32.96
C LEU A 6 -24.35 -21.28 31.74
N GLY A 7 -24.86 -22.27 31.00
CA GLY A 7 -24.18 -22.83 29.83
C GLY A 7 -24.33 -22.02 28.54
N ILE A 8 -25.39 -21.20 28.43
CA ILE A 8 -25.69 -20.43 27.20
C ILE A 8 -24.90 -19.10 27.16
N LEU A 9 -24.46 -18.59 28.31
CA LEU A 9 -23.60 -17.40 28.39
C LEU A 9 -22.16 -17.62 27.91
N ALA A 10 -21.73 -18.87 27.68
CA ALA A 10 -20.38 -19.18 27.23
C ALA A 10 -20.23 -19.26 25.69
N PHE A 11 -21.32 -19.28 24.91
CA PHE A 11 -21.26 -19.41 23.45
C PHE A 11 -21.39 -18.09 22.68
N ALA A 12 -21.61 -16.95 23.36
CA ALA A 12 -21.82 -15.65 22.70
C ALA A 12 -20.53 -14.85 22.44
N SER A 13 -19.37 -15.28 22.92
CA SER A 13 -18.12 -14.48 22.84
C SER A 13 -17.22 -14.78 21.64
N VAL A 14 -17.55 -15.75 20.78
CA VAL A 14 -16.70 -16.15 19.64
C VAL A 14 -16.98 -15.35 18.36
N PHE A 15 -17.98 -14.47 18.33
CA PHE A 15 -18.37 -13.72 17.12
C PHE A 15 -17.81 -12.29 16.99
N LEU A 16 -16.91 -11.84 17.88
CA LEU A 16 -16.36 -10.47 17.83
C LEU A 16 -14.97 -10.33 17.19
N VAL A 17 -14.44 -11.37 16.54
CA VAL A 17 -13.19 -11.25 15.76
C VAL A 17 -13.50 -11.25 14.27
N SER A 18 -14.05 -10.15 13.75
CA SER A 18 -13.83 -9.77 12.35
C SER A 18 -14.29 -8.32 12.11
N CYS A 19 -13.37 -7.40 12.35
CA CYS A 19 -13.23 -6.14 11.62
C CYS A 19 -11.84 -5.62 12.00
N ASN A 20 -10.79 -6.33 11.56
CA ASN A 20 -9.49 -5.70 11.46
C ASN A 20 -9.63 -4.72 10.29
N ASN A 21 -10.01 -3.48 10.58
CA ASN A 21 -9.79 -2.39 9.65
C ASN A 21 -8.28 -2.33 9.48
N SER A 22 -7.77 -2.97 8.43
CA SER A 22 -6.49 -2.58 7.87
C SER A 22 -6.63 -1.08 7.66
N LYS A 23 -5.99 -0.33 8.56
CA LYS A 23 -5.82 1.11 8.44
C LYS A 23 -5.12 1.26 7.10
N ALA A 24 -5.93 1.48 6.05
CA ALA A 24 -5.43 2.02 4.81
C ALA A 24 -4.81 3.33 5.25
N GLU A 25 -3.49 3.32 5.36
CA GLU A 25 -2.71 4.52 5.58
C GLU A 25 -2.98 5.38 4.36
N ASN A 26 -4.02 6.20 4.46
CA ASN A 26 -4.23 7.31 3.56
C ASN A 26 -3.19 8.34 3.96
N THR A 27 -1.93 8.03 3.64
CA THR A 27 -0.87 9.02 3.57
C THR A 27 -1.33 9.96 2.48
N GLN A 28 -1.94 11.08 2.88
CA GLN A 28 -2.16 12.20 1.98
C GLN A 28 -0.78 12.68 1.59
N ILE A 29 -0.22 12.08 0.54
CA ILE A 29 1.02 12.52 -0.08
C ILE A 29 0.68 13.91 -0.59
N ALA A 30 1.23 14.93 0.07
CA ALA A 30 1.25 16.27 -0.49
C ALA A 30 1.84 16.13 -1.89
N VAL A 31 1.01 16.31 -2.92
CA VAL A 31 1.44 16.19 -4.31
C VAL A 31 2.41 17.34 -4.53
N ALA A 32 3.71 17.04 -4.47
CA ALA A 32 4.74 18.00 -4.77
C ALA A 32 4.49 18.51 -6.19
N LYS A 33 4.32 19.83 -6.31
CA LYS A 33 4.06 20.48 -7.59
C LYS A 33 5.41 20.77 -8.26
N PHE A 34 5.75 19.96 -9.25
CA PHE A 34 6.93 20.17 -10.08
C PHE A 34 6.58 21.01 -11.32
N THR A 35 7.56 21.75 -11.80
CA THR A 35 7.52 22.54 -13.03
C THR A 35 8.58 22.04 -14.01
N THR A 36 8.48 22.46 -15.27
CA THR A 36 9.45 22.07 -16.30
C THR A 36 10.84 22.55 -15.91
N GLY A 37 11.79 21.62 -15.81
CA GLY A 37 13.18 21.88 -15.42
C GLY A 37 13.53 21.43 -14.00
N ASP A 38 12.52 21.12 -13.17
CA ASP A 38 12.76 20.61 -11.83
C ASP A 38 13.32 19.18 -11.85
N ILE A 39 14.20 18.88 -10.90
CA ILE A 39 14.63 17.51 -10.62
C ILE A 39 13.53 16.83 -9.80
N VAL A 40 13.03 15.70 -10.31
CA VAL A 40 11.99 14.90 -9.67
C VAL A 40 12.59 13.64 -8.99
N PRO A 41 11.91 13.04 -8.00
CA PRO A 41 12.35 11.79 -7.39
C PRO A 41 12.48 10.65 -8.40
N HIS A 42 13.63 9.98 -8.43
CA HIS A 42 13.92 8.90 -9.38
C HIS A 42 12.97 7.71 -9.27
N ASP A 43 12.52 7.38 -8.05
CA ASP A 43 11.58 6.29 -7.80
C ASP A 43 10.14 6.60 -8.28
N GLN A 44 9.91 7.82 -8.75
CA GLN A 44 8.65 8.25 -9.35
C GLN A 44 8.75 8.48 -10.87
N VAL A 45 9.87 8.12 -11.49
CA VAL A 45 10.07 8.18 -12.94
C VAL A 45 9.96 6.78 -13.53
N CYS A 46 9.18 6.64 -14.59
CA CYS A 46 9.22 5.42 -15.40
C CYS A 46 10.37 5.51 -16.40
N MET A 47 11.37 4.67 -16.23
CA MET A 47 12.56 4.67 -17.09
C MET A 47 12.25 4.19 -18.51
N VAL A 48 11.18 3.41 -18.71
CA VAL A 48 10.77 2.91 -20.04
C VAL A 48 10.35 4.05 -20.98
N ASN A 49 9.64 5.06 -20.45
CA ASN A 49 9.14 6.19 -21.23
C ASN A 49 9.73 7.54 -20.80
N ASN A 50 10.71 7.54 -19.89
CA ASN A 50 11.35 8.73 -19.33
C ASN A 50 10.36 9.78 -18.81
N ALA A 51 9.30 9.35 -18.12
CA ALA A 51 8.23 10.24 -17.65
C ALA A 51 8.07 10.22 -16.13
N TYR A 52 7.79 11.39 -15.55
CA TYR A 52 7.40 11.53 -14.14
C TYR A 52 5.96 11.06 -13.94
N MET A 53 5.76 10.14 -13.00
CA MET A 53 4.51 9.42 -12.77
C MET A 53 3.77 9.87 -11.51
N GLY A 54 4.43 10.63 -10.62
CA GLY A 54 3.84 11.13 -9.37
C GLY A 54 3.49 10.06 -8.33
N LYS A 55 4.03 8.85 -8.49
CA LYS A 55 3.86 7.72 -7.56
C LYS A 55 5.09 6.81 -7.64
N LYS A 56 5.35 6.03 -6.60
CA LYS A 56 6.45 5.05 -6.61
C LYS A 56 6.25 4.02 -7.75
N GLN A 57 7.31 3.76 -8.49
CA GLN A 57 7.37 2.80 -9.61
C GLN A 57 7.90 1.43 -9.17
N LEU A 58 7.86 0.45 -10.07
CA LEU A 58 8.33 -0.92 -9.83
C LEU A 58 9.85 -0.97 -9.84
N GLU A 59 10.46 -1.54 -8.79
CA GLU A 59 11.91 -1.73 -8.72
C GLU A 59 12.35 -2.87 -9.66
N VAL A 60 13.37 -2.59 -10.47
CA VAL A 60 13.96 -3.55 -11.41
C VAL A 60 15.46 -3.60 -11.18
N GLN A 61 15.97 -4.76 -10.75
CA GLN A 61 17.40 -4.97 -10.56
C GLN A 61 18.06 -5.31 -11.90
N HIS A 62 19.03 -4.49 -12.32
CA HIS A 62 19.80 -4.72 -13.54
C HIS A 62 21.24 -4.22 -13.36
N ASP A 63 22.23 -5.04 -13.71
CA ASP A 63 23.68 -4.74 -13.57
C ASP A 63 24.09 -4.18 -12.20
N GLY A 64 23.51 -4.73 -11.13
CA GLY A 64 23.79 -4.30 -9.75
C GLY A 64 23.20 -2.94 -9.38
N LYS A 65 22.36 -2.35 -10.23
CA LYS A 65 21.63 -1.09 -9.98
C LYS A 65 20.13 -1.36 -9.87
N THR A 66 19.45 -0.44 -9.17
CA THR A 66 17.98 -0.41 -9.08
C THR A 66 17.44 0.61 -10.08
N TYR A 67 16.63 0.13 -11.02
CA TYR A 67 15.86 0.92 -11.97
C TYR A 67 14.38 0.93 -11.59
N TYR A 68 13.63 1.83 -12.20
CA TYR A 68 12.22 2.05 -11.89
C TYR A 68 11.36 1.97 -13.15
N GLY A 69 10.51 0.94 -13.22
CA GLY A 69 9.62 0.66 -14.36
C GLY A 69 8.13 0.91 -14.05
N CYS A 70 7.32 1.17 -15.07
CA CYS A 70 5.88 1.40 -14.92
C CYS A 70 4.99 0.21 -15.25
N CYS A 71 5.56 -0.90 -15.74
CA CYS A 71 4.83 -2.15 -15.98
C CYS A 71 5.72 -3.36 -15.80
N GLU A 72 5.09 -4.49 -15.44
CA GLU A 72 5.76 -5.78 -15.31
C GLU A 72 6.09 -6.34 -16.70
N ASN A 73 7.32 -6.81 -16.90
CA ASN A 73 7.81 -7.39 -18.16
C ASN A 73 7.75 -6.44 -19.38
N CYS A 74 7.75 -5.14 -19.10
CA CYS A 74 8.21 -4.10 -20.00
C CYS A 74 9.69 -3.80 -19.69
#